data_AF-A0A139DM32-F1
#
_entry.id   AF-A0A139DM32-F1
#
_cell.length_a   1.000
_cell.length_b   1.000
_cell.length_c   1.000
_cell.angle_alpha   90.00
_cell.angle_beta   90.00
_cell.angle_gamma   90.00
#
_symmetry.space_group_name_H-M   'P 1'
#
loop_
_entity.id
_entity.type
_entity.pdbx_description
1 polymer ?
#
loop_
_entity_poly.entity_id
_entity_poly.type
_entity_poly.pdbx_seq_one_letter_code
_entity_poly.pdbx_strand_id
1 'polypeptide(L)' 'MIWTVYLSGEIHTNWREQIQEGAEAADLPVEFMAPVTDHDASDAAGDVLGKPDVPFWRDHQSSKVNSIRTKTMI' A
#
# COMPACT_ATOMS: atom_id res chain seq x y z
N MET A 1 8.53 -6.74 22.49
CA MET A 1 7.31 -6.91 21.68
C MET A 1 7.57 -6.17 20.38
N ILE A 2 7.36 -6.80 19.23
CA ILE A 2 7.52 -6.14 17.93
C ILE A 2 6.24 -5.39 17.60
N TRP A 3 6.33 -4.12 17.20
CA TRP A 3 5.20 -3.31 16.78
C TRP A 3 4.99 -3.45 15.27
N THR A 4 3.77 -3.78 14.85
CA THR A 4 3.42 -3.73 13.43
C THR A 4 2.86 -2.35 13.10
N VAL A 5 3.49 -1.63 12.17
CA VAL A 5 3.12 -0.27 11.78
C VAL A 5 2.83 -0.23 10.29
N TYR A 6 1.62 0.20 9.93
CA TYR A 6 1.24 0.40 8.53
C TYR A 6 1.52 1.83 8.08
N LEU A 7 2.36 1.98 7.06
CA LEU A 7 2.68 3.26 6.44
C LEU A 7 1.69 3.52 5.29
N SER A 8 0.92 4.60 5.36
CA SER A 8 -0.10 4.94 4.35
C SER A 8 0.50 5.19 2.96
N GLY A 9 -0.33 5.22 1.91
CA GLY A 9 0.09 5.19 0.50
C GLY A 9 0.44 6.52 -0.16
N GLU A 10 0.87 7.55 0.59
CA GLU A 10 1.31 8.82 -0.02
C GLU A 10 2.64 8.60 -0.77
N ILE A 11 2.72 8.89 -2.08
CA ILE A 11 3.89 8.58 -2.93
C ILE A 11 4.59 9.80 -3.53
N HIS A 12 4.23 11.01 -3.12
CA HIS A 12 4.80 12.26 -3.63
C HIS A 12 5.98 12.77 -2.79
N THR A 13 6.30 12.11 -1.67
CA THR A 13 7.48 12.40 -0.85
C THR A 13 8.19 11.12 -0.37
N ASN A 14 9.40 11.27 0.16
CA ASN A 14 10.24 10.18 0.68
C ASN A 14 10.00 9.86 2.17
N TRP A 15 8.88 10.30 2.75
CA TRP A 15 8.66 10.23 4.20
C TRP A 15 8.71 8.79 4.77
N ARG A 16 8.30 7.78 4.01
CA ARG A 16 8.36 6.37 4.43
C ARG A 16 9.80 5.94 4.67
N GLU A 17 10.68 6.27 3.72
CA GLU A 17 12.11 5.98 3.85
C GLU A 17 12.67 6.66 5.09
N GLN A 18 12.35 7.94 5.31
CA GLN A 18 12.80 8.67 6.51
C GLN A 18 12.34 8.01 7.82
N ILE A 19 11.09 7.52 7.89
CA ILE A 19 10.57 6.84 9.08
C ILE A 19 11.24 5.47 9.29
N GLN A 20 11.43 4.70 8.21
CA GLN A 20 12.07 3.39 8.27
C GLN A 20 13.53 3.51 8.70
N GLU A 21 14.29 4.41 8.05
CA GLU A 21 15.69 4.71 8.39
C GLU A 21 15.83 5.20 9.83
N GLY A 22 14.94 6.10 10.28
CA GLY A 22 14.94 6.60 11.65
C GLY A 22 14.65 5.52 12.69
N ALA A 23 13.72 4.60 12.40
CA ALA A 23 13.39 3.50 13.29
C ALA A 23 14.53 2.46 13.37
N GLU A 24 15.17 2.18 12.25
CA GLU A 24 16.35 1.30 12.19
C GLU A 24 17.53 1.91 12.96
N ALA A 25 17.83 3.20 12.74
CA ALA A 25 18.91 3.90 13.43
C ALA A 25 18.71 3.99 14.95
N ALA A 26 17.45 3.96 15.42
CA ALA A 26 17.08 3.96 16.83
C ALA A 26 16.90 2.55 17.43
N ASP A 27 17.19 1.48 16.67
CA ASP A 27 17.04 0.08 17.08
C ASP A 27 15.63 -0.25 17.61
N LEU A 28 14.60 0.31 16.95
CA LEU A 28 13.21 0.09 17.36
C LEU A 28 12.70 -1.28 16.88
N PRO A 29 12.01 -2.05 17.74
CA PRO A 29 11.43 -3.33 17.36
C PRO A 29 10.13 -3.13 16.56
N VAL A 30 10.23 -2.66 15.31
CA VAL A 30 9.09 -2.37 14.43
C VAL A 30 9.16 -3.23 13.17
N GLU A 31 8.00 -3.75 12.76
CA GLU A 31 7.77 -4.33 11.44
C GLU A 31 6.86 -3.37 10.65
N PHE A 32 7.34 -2.90 9.50
CA PHE A 32 6.57 -1.99 8.66
C PHE A 32 5.80 -2.74 7.58
N MET A 33 4.55 -2.34 7.38
CA MET A 33 3.69 -2.75 6.28
C MET A 33 3.31 -1.51 5.45
N ALA A 34 2.99 -1.67 4.17
CA ALA A 34 2.66 -0.55 3.28
C ALA A 34 1.78 -1.04 2.12
N PRO A 35 0.99 -0.16 1.49
CA PRO A 35 0.29 -0.50 0.27
C PRO A 35 1.25 -0.69 -0.90
N VAL A 36 0.75 -1.25 -2.00
CA VAL A 36 1.45 -1.26 -3.29
C VAL A 36 1.63 0.20 -3.76
N THR A 37 2.89 0.64 -3.84
CA THR A 37 3.25 2.00 -4.29
C THR A 37 3.54 2.08 -5.79
N ASP A 38 3.67 0.93 -6.46
CA ASP A 38 3.75 0.85 -7.91
C ASP A 38 2.39 1.21 -8.52
N HIS A 39 2.37 2.29 -9.30
CA HIS A 39 1.13 2.87 -9.82
C HIS A 39 0.40 1.90 -10.74
N ASP A 40 1.11 1.27 -11.68
CA ASP A 40 0.51 0.36 -12.66
C ASP A 40 -0.04 -0.90 -11.99
N ALA A 41 0.67 -1.46 -11.01
CA ALA A 41 0.22 -2.60 -10.23
C ALA A 41 -0.96 -2.26 -9.32
N SER A 42 -0.99 -1.06 -8.74
CA SER A 42 -2.11 -0.57 -7.93
C SER A 42 -3.37 -0.38 -8.78
N ASP A 43 -3.25 0.25 -9.95
CA ASP A 43 -4.34 0.47 -10.90
C ASP A 43 -4.90 -0.85 -11.46
N ALA A 44 -4.06 -1.87 -11.57
CA ALA A 44 -4.42 -3.20 -12.04
C ALA A 44 -4.83 -4.18 -10.93
N ALA A 45 -4.93 -3.75 -9.66
CA ALA A 45 -5.18 -4.64 -8.52
C ALA A 45 -6.47 -5.47 -8.67
N GLY A 46 -7.49 -4.93 -9.35
CA GLY A 46 -8.77 -5.57 -9.63
C GLY A 46 -8.78 -6.52 -10.83
N ASP A 47 -7.77 -6.46 -11.71
CA ASP A 47 -7.78 -7.12 -13.03
C ASP A 47 -7.88 -8.66 -12.92
N VAL A 48 -7.44 -9.23 -11.80
CA VAL A 48 -7.54 -10.67 -11.50
C VAL A 48 -8.99 -11.16 -11.35
N LEU A 49 -9.93 -10.25 -11.08
CA LEU A 49 -11.36 -10.51 -10.98
C LEU A 49 -12.10 -10.25 -12.31
N GLY A 50 -11.38 -9.80 -13.33
CA GLY A 50 -11.90 -9.34 -14.62
C GLY A 50 -11.36 -7.96 -14.99
N LYS A 51 -11.36 -7.61 -16.28
CA LYS A 51 -10.91 -6.31 -16.80
C LYS A 51 -12.09 -5.56 -17.42
N PRO A 52 -12.77 -4.68 -16.66
CA PRO A 52 -13.85 -3.88 -17.21
C PRO A 52 -13.38 -3.00 -18.36
N ASP A 53 -14.18 -2.90 -19.42
CA ASP A 53 -13.85 -2.09 -20.61
C ASP A 53 -13.91 -0.57 -20.34
N VAL A 54 -14.71 -0.16 -19.35
CA VAL A 54 -14.85 1.25 -18.97
C VAL A 54 -13.81 1.59 -17.91
N PRO A 55 -12.93 2.58 -18.13
CA PRO A 55 -11.85 2.93 -17.20
C PRO A 55 -12.33 3.21 -15.78
N PHE A 56 -13.44 3.92 -15.62
CA PHE A 56 -14.05 4.20 -14.31
C PHE A 56 -14.35 2.92 -13.53
N TRP A 57 -14.86 1.87 -14.18
CA TRP A 57 -15.21 0.62 -13.50
C TRP A 57 -13.98 -0.22 -13.15
N ARG A 58 -12.95 -0.19 -14.00
CA ARG A 58 -11.65 -0.80 -13.68
C ARG A 58 -11.01 -0.16 -12.45
N ASP A 59 -10.95 1.17 -12.43
CA ASP A 59 -10.43 1.93 -11.28
C ASP A 59 -11.25 1.69 -10.01
N HIS A 60 -12.58 1.77 -10.09
CA HIS A 60 -13.46 1.49 -8.95
C HIS A 60 -13.24 0.09 -8.37
N GLN A 61 -13.02 -0.91 -9.23
CA GLN A 61 -12.75 -2.28 -8.82
C GLN A 61 -11.40 -2.41 -8.12
N SER A 62 -10.32 -1.89 -8.71
CA SER A 62 -8.97 -1.90 -8.13
C SER A 62 -8.93 -1.15 -6.79
N SER A 63 -9.58 0.01 -6.71
CA SER A 63 -9.73 0.77 -5.46
C SER A 63 -10.39 -0.03 -4.34
N LYS A 64 -11.42 -0.83 -4.65
CA LYS A 64 -12.06 -1.71 -3.66
C LYS A 64 -11.18 -2.88 -3.23
N VAL A 65 -10.40 -3.47 -4.14
CA VAL A 65 -9.43 -4.51 -3.79
C VAL A 65 -8.38 -3.94 -2.82
N ASN A 66 -7.81 -2.78 -3.14
CA ASN A 66 -6.83 -2.11 -2.29
C ASN A 66 -7.42 -1.72 -0.93
N SER A 67 -8.70 -1.32 -0.89
CA SER A 67 -9.42 -1.07 0.36
C SER A 67 -9.57 -2.31 1.24
N ILE A 68 -9.71 -3.51 0.65
CA ILE A 68 -9.74 -4.77 1.40
C ILE A 68 -8.34 -5.09 1.93
N ARG A 69 -7.32 -5.02 1.08
CA ARG A 69 -5.92 -5.30 1.44
C ARG A 69 -5.44 -4.43 2.61
N THR A 70 -5.72 -3.12 2.54
CA THR A 70 -5.36 -2.16 3.59
C THR A 70 -5.98 -2.51 4.95
N LYS A 71 -7.22 -3.06 5.00
CA LYS A 71 -7.87 -3.47 6.26
C LYS A 71 -7.13 -4.59 6.98
N THR A 72 -6.41 -5.41 6.23
CA THR A 72 -5.59 -6.51 6.75
C THR A 72 -4.11 -6.19 6.75
N MET A 73 -3.73 -4.94 6.45
CA MET A 73 -2.34 -4.48 6.30
C MET A 73 -1.55 -5.28 5.25
N ILE A 74 -2.22 -5.65 4.15
CA ILE A 74 -1.65 -6.35 2.98
C ILE A 74 -1.44 -5.36 1.83
#